data_AF-A0AAD4SWY5-F1
#
_entry.id   AF-A0AAD4SWY5-F1
#
_cell.length_a   1.000
_cell.length_b   1.000
_cell.length_c   1.000
_cell.angle_alpha   90.00
_cell.angle_beta   90.00
_cell.angle_gamma   90.00
#
_symmetry.space_group_name_H-M   'P 1'
#
loop_
_entity.id
_entity.type
_entity.pdbx_description
1 polymer ?
#
loop_
_entity_poly.entity_id
_entity_poly.type
_entity_poly.pdbx_seq_one_letter_code
_entity_poly.pdbx_strand_id
1 'polypeptide(L)' 'MWNVGLLAEIYALPNLKMNLKFDIEDLMENLGVGMKDVKPTSLLKDRDIGNLKEILTSPTKTSRPPNPNKCRATA' A
#
# COMPACT_ATOMS: atom_id res chain seq x y z
N MET A 1 1.51 -25.95 -1.06
CA MET A 1 1.56 -24.95 -2.15
C MET A 1 1.93 -23.63 -1.52
N TRP A 2 3.18 -23.20 -1.65
CA TRP A 2 3.76 -22.13 -0.84
C TRP A 2 3.16 -20.76 -1.25
N ASN A 3 2.31 -20.21 -0.37
CA ASN A 3 1.96 -18.79 -0.19
C ASN A 3 1.70 -17.89 -1.42
N VAL A 4 1.32 -18.42 -2.57
CA VAL A 4 0.94 -17.61 -3.75
C VAL A 4 -0.24 -16.68 -3.47
N GLY A 5 -1.15 -17.09 -2.58
CA GLY A 5 -2.29 -16.26 -2.15
C GLY A 5 -1.89 -14.97 -1.45
N LEU A 6 -0.72 -14.93 -0.80
CA LEU A 6 -0.23 -13.69 -0.18
C LEU A 6 0.26 -12.70 -1.24
N LEU A 7 0.91 -13.18 -2.31
CA LEU A 7 1.33 -12.34 -3.44
C LEU A 7 0.11 -11.71 -4.13
N ALA A 8 -0.97 -12.48 -4.32
CA ALA A 8 -2.23 -11.96 -4.84
C ALA A 8 -2.88 -10.91 -3.91
N GLU A 9 -2.78 -11.09 -2.58
CA GLU A 9 -3.28 -10.12 -1.60
C GLU A 9 -2.46 -8.82 -1.61
N ILE A 10 -1.14 -8.91 -1.77
CA ILE A 10 -0.24 -7.74 -1.91
C ILE A 10 -0.53 -7.01 -3.23
N TYR A 11 -0.71 -7.74 -4.35
CA TYR A 11 -1.02 -7.17 -5.66
C TYR A 11 -2.34 -6.40 -5.69
N ALA A 12 -3.33 -6.83 -4.89
CA ALA A 12 -4.63 -6.19 -4.77
C ALA A 12 -4.62 -4.89 -3.95
N LEU A 13 -3.48 -4.48 -3.38
CA LEU A 13 -3.39 -3.25 -2.61
C LEU A 13 -3.52 -2.01 -3.52
N PRO A 14 -4.47 -1.10 -3.26
CA PRO A 14 -4.76 0.03 -4.14
C PRO A 14 -3.62 1.07 -4.23
N ASN A 15 -2.67 1.04 -3.29
CA ASN A 15 -1.52 1.97 -3.22
C ASN A 15 -0.19 1.25 -3.49
N LEU A 16 -0.20 0.08 -4.14
CA LEU A 16 1.03 -0.63 -4.45
C LEU A 16 1.84 0.11 -5.51
N LYS A 17 3.13 0.32 -5.26
CA LYS A 17 4.04 0.96 -6.23
C LYS A 17 4.17 0.09 -7.47
N MET A 18 4.07 0.69 -8.67
CA MET A 18 4.11 -0.05 -9.94
C MET A 18 5.37 -0.92 -10.11
N ASN A 19 6.51 -0.50 -9.57
CA ASN A 19 7.74 -1.31 -9.57
C ASN A 19 7.51 -2.68 -8.93
N LEU A 20 6.83 -2.71 -7.77
CA LEU A 20 6.50 -3.95 -7.08
C LEU A 20 5.44 -4.75 -7.85
N LYS A 21 4.50 -4.06 -8.49
CA LYS A 21 3.45 -4.69 -9.29
C LYS A 21 4.06 -5.48 -10.46
N PHE A 22 5.08 -4.92 -11.09
CA PHE A 22 5.81 -5.55 -12.19
C PHE A 22 6.68 -6.72 -11.70
N ASP A 23 7.44 -6.54 -10.61
CA ASP A 23 8.26 -7.61 -10.04
C ASP A 23 7.42 -8.83 -9.63
N ILE A 24 6.20 -8.60 -9.12
CA ILE A 24 5.27 -9.69 -8.77
C ILE A 24 4.67 -10.32 -10.03
N GLU A 25 4.32 -9.55 -11.07
CA GLU A 25 3.86 -10.10 -12.36
C GLU A 25 4.92 -11.01 -13.00
N ASP A 26 6.17 -10.54 -13.07
CA ASP A 26 7.31 -11.30 -13.60
C ASP A 26 7.58 -12.58 -12.79
N LEU A 27 7.54 -12.49 -11.46
CA LEU A 27 7.68 -13.66 -10.59
C LEU A 27 6.58 -14.70 -10.81
N MET A 28 5.33 -14.27 -10.96
CA MET A 28 4.18 -15.18 -11.15
C MET A 28 4.21 -15.84 -12.52
N GLU A 29 4.62 -15.09 -13.55
CA GLU A 29 4.80 -15.61 -14.90
C GLU A 29 5.98 -16.60 -14.98
N ASN A 30 7.09 -16.31 -14.27
CA ASN A 30 8.24 -17.22 -14.18
C ASN A 30 7.93 -18.53 -13.44
N LEU A 31 6.92 -18.52 -12.56
CA LEU A 31 6.38 -19.71 -11.90
C LEU A 31 5.28 -20.41 -12.71
N GLY A 32 4.88 -19.86 -13.86
CA GLY A 32 3.80 -20.38 -14.70
C GLY A 32 2.41 -20.26 -14.07
N VAL A 33 2.20 -19.30 -13.17
CA VAL A 33 0.95 -19.11 -12.42
C VAL A 33 0.25 -17.83 -12.88
N GLY A 34 -0.98 -17.97 -13.36
CA GLY A 34 -1.83 -16.82 -13.69
C GLY A 34 -2.29 -16.08 -12.44
N MET A 35 -2.02 -14.77 -12.37
CA MET A 35 -2.49 -13.89 -11.28
C MET A 35 -4.00 -13.98 -11.01
N LYS A 36 -4.79 -14.28 -12.04
CA LYS A 36 -6.25 -14.37 -11.96
C LYS A 36 -6.75 -15.67 -11.32
N ASP A 37 -5.96 -16.73 -11.35
CA ASP A 37 -6.32 -18.04 -10.82
C ASP A 37 -5.96 -18.20 -9.34
N VAL A 38 -5.21 -17.26 -8.78
CA VAL A 38 -4.76 -17.29 -7.40
C VAL A 38 -5.75 -16.58 -6.49
N LYS A 39 -6.32 -17.31 -5.52
CA LYS A 39 -7.15 -16.71 -4.48
C LYS A 39 -6.28 -15.93 -3.49
N PRO A 40 -6.56 -14.64 -3.26
CA PRO A 40 -5.86 -13.87 -2.24
C PRO A 40 -6.14 -14.46 -0.86
N THR A 41 -5.14 -14.40 0.02
CA THR A 41 -5.34 -14.71 1.43
C THR A 41 -6.17 -13.61 2.11
N SER A 42 -6.51 -13.79 3.40
CA SER A 42 -7.10 -12.73 4.24
C SER A 42 -6.15 -12.33 5.36
N LEU A 43 -4.86 -12.57 5.18
CA LEU A 43 -3.83 -12.32 6.21
C LEU A 43 -3.59 -10.82 6.41
N LEU A 44 -3.82 -10.02 5.38
CA LEU A 44 -3.64 -8.57 5.40
C LEU A 44 -4.94 -7.86 5.83
N LYS A 45 -6.10 -8.49 5.69
CA LYS A 45 -7.40 -7.90 6.08
C LYS A 45 -7.60 -7.78 7.59
N ASP A 46 -7.14 -8.76 8.36
CA ASP A 46 -7.34 -8.81 9.82
C ASP A 46 -6.27 -8.05 10.61
N ARG A 47 -5.24 -7.53 9.92
CA ARG A 47 -4.24 -6.69 10.56
C ARG A 47 -4.62 -5.24 10.32
N ASP A 48 -4.52 -4.42 11.38
CA ASP A 48 -4.54 -2.97 11.25
C ASP A 48 -3.31 -2.50 10.45
N ILE A 49 -3.38 -2.64 9.12
CA ILE A 49 -2.45 -2.06 8.13
C ILE A 49 -2.55 -0.52 8.19
N GLY A 50 -3.46 0.02 9.01
CA GLY A 50 -3.31 1.25 9.83
C GLY A 50 -2.01 2.03 9.66
N ASN A 51 -0.93 1.43 10.15
CA ASN A 51 0.39 2.04 10.24
C ASN A 51 1.27 1.81 9.00
N LEU A 52 0.96 0.82 8.16
CA LEU A 52 1.65 0.58 6.88
C LEU A 52 1.21 1.56 5.79
N LYS A 53 0.02 2.17 5.94
CA LYS A 53 -0.44 3.27 5.09
C LYS A 53 0.64 4.34 5.02
N GLU A 54 1.21 4.75 6.15
CA GLU A 54 2.24 5.79 6.27
C GLU A 54 3.55 5.45 5.53
N ILE A 55 3.91 4.17 5.49
CA ILE A 55 5.14 3.68 4.84
C ILE A 55 4.94 3.53 3.32
N LEU A 56 3.74 3.15 2.87
CA LEU A 56 3.40 3.04 1.45
C LEU A 56 2.97 4.39 0.83
N THR A 57 2.58 5.39 1.64
CA THR A 57 2.06 6.68 1.17
C THR A 57 2.95 7.90 1.40
N SER A 58 4.16 7.79 1.94
CA SER A 58 4.88 9.03 2.29
C SER A 58 5.28 9.87 1.05
N PRO A 59 5.13 11.21 1.13
CA PRO A 59 5.35 11.97 2.34
C PRO A 59 4.06 12.38 3.05
N THR A 60 4.10 12.17 4.36
CA THR A 60 3.71 13.17 5.35
C THR A 60 4.03 14.57 4.80
N LYS A 61 3.04 15.24 4.18
CA LYS A 61 2.90 16.65 4.48
C LYS A 61 2.44 16.65 5.93
N THR A 62 3.38 16.91 6.83
CA THR A 62 3.12 17.56 8.11
C THR A 62 2.42 18.88 7.75
N SER A 63 1.13 18.82 7.45
CA SER A 63 0.28 19.99 7.49
C SER A 63 0.13 20.27 8.97
N ARG A 64 1.08 21.07 9.48
CA ARG A 64 0.91 21.81 10.73
C ARG A 64 -0.56 22.22 10.84
N PRO A 65 -1.21 22.07 12.01
CA PRO A 65 -2.49 22.73 12.21
C PRO A 65 -2.31 24.22 11.83
N PRO A 66 -3.24 24.82 11.08
CA PRO A 66 -3.14 26.24 10.79
C PRO A 66 -3.08 26.97 12.12
N ASN A 67 -1.95 27.62 12.40
CA ASN A 67 -1.81 28.44 13.60
C ASN A 67 -2.87 29.55 13.51
N PRO A 68 -3.86 29.60 14.42
CA PRO A 68 -4.93 30.60 14.37
C PRO A 68 -4.44 32.03 14.63
N ASN A 69 -3.16 32.23 14.96
CA ASN A 69 -2.60 33.53 15.36
C ASN A 69 -1.84 34.25 14.24
N LYS A 70 -2.31 34.21 12.99
CA LYS A 70 -1.83 35.15 11.95
C LYS A 70 -2.98 35.94 11.35
N CYS A 71 -3.50 36.88 12.14
CA CYS A 71 -3.96 38.19 11.70
C CYS A 71 -4.32 39.03 12.94
N ARG A 72 -3.32 39.60 13.60
CA ARG A 72 -3.54 40.83 14.38
C ARG A 72 -2.22 41.60 14.54
N ALA A 73 -2.01 42.54 13.62
CA ALA A 73 -1.27 43.76 13.92
C ALA A 73 -2.17 44.92 13.50
N THR A 74 -2.94 45.40 14.48
CA THR A 74 -3.10 46.83 14.79
C THR A 74 -1.76 47.55 14.63
N ALA A 75 -1.61 48.74 14.08
CA ALA A 75 -2.47 49.92 13.99
C ALA A 75 -2.08 50.77 12.75
#